data_AF-A0A3B9G6G7-F1
#
_entry.id   AF-A0A3B9G6G7-F1
#
_cell.length_a   1.000
_cell.length_b   1.000
_cell.length_c   1.000
_cell.angle_alpha   90.00
_cell.angle_beta   90.00
_cell.angle_gamma   90.00
#
_symmetry.space_group_name_H-M   'P 1'
#
loop_
_entity.id
_entity.type
_entity.pdbx_description
1 polymer ?
#
loop_
_entity_poly.entity_id
_entity_poly.type
_entity_poly.pdbx_seq_one_letter_code
_entity_poly.pdbx_strand_id
1 'polypeptide(L)'
;MSPLDHLTLRIETHLAAIYGEGDHSPLVGRLIDTMRLKEHFFEPVPFINHWSEKDVALITYGDSIVPTDGTPLKELASFVRERLGDSISIVHVLPYFPWTSDDGFAISDYNQVSSDLGDWSDLENLSQDYRIMSDLVVNHCSTSHEWFQQFEKDEEPGSRFFLEVSPFEDLS
;
A
#
# COMPACT_ATOMS: atom_id res chain seq x y z
N MET A 1 17.61 9.05 24.71
CA MET A 1 16.46 8.30 24.19
C MET A 1 16.91 7.53 22.98
N SER A 2 16.51 6.28 22.87
CA SER A 2 16.74 5.48 21.66
C SER A 2 15.90 6.04 20.49
N PRO A 3 16.26 5.79 19.22
CA PRO A 3 15.40 6.14 18.09
C PRO A 3 13.98 5.54 18.19
N LEU A 4 13.85 4.35 18.77
CA LEU A 4 12.55 3.72 19.03
C LEU A 4 11.76 4.48 20.09
N ASP A 5 12.41 5.00 21.14
CA ASP A 5 11.75 5.85 22.15
C ASP A 5 11.22 7.14 21.49
N HIS A 6 12.01 7.74 20.60
CA HIS A 6 11.60 8.92 19.85
C HIS A 6 10.39 8.63 18.94
N LEU A 7 10.40 7.49 18.24
CA LEU A 7 9.27 7.08 17.42
C LEU A 7 8.02 6.83 18.28
N THR A 8 8.17 6.14 19.42
CA THR A 8 7.09 5.84 20.36
C THR A 8 6.41 7.13 20.82
N LEU A 9 7.20 8.12 21.26
CA LEU A 9 6.69 9.43 21.68
C LEU A 9 5.97 10.18 20.55
N ARG A 10 6.49 10.07 19.32
CA ARG A 10 5.84 10.67 18.14
C ARG A 10 4.50 10.01 17.83
N ILE A 11 4.42 8.68 17.88
CA ILE A 11 3.16 7.95 17.67
C ILE A 11 2.16 8.36 18.74
N GLU A 12 2.54 8.39 20.02
CA GLU A 12 1.69 8.87 21.12
C GLU A 12 1.15 10.28 20.87
N THR A 13 2.02 11.19 20.46
CA THR A 13 1.64 12.58 20.15
C THR A 13 0.62 12.65 19.00
N HIS A 14 0.82 11.87 17.93
CA HIS A 14 -0.10 11.83 16.81
C HIS A 14 -1.44 11.19 17.18
N LEU A 15 -1.44 10.11 17.95
CA LEU A 15 -2.66 9.47 18.43
C LEU A 15 -3.47 10.40 19.33
N ALA A 16 -2.82 11.16 20.22
CA ALA A 16 -3.49 12.17 21.04
C ALA A 16 -4.13 13.28 20.19
N ALA A 17 -3.49 13.68 19.08
CA ALA A 17 -4.05 14.67 18.17
C ALA A 17 -5.26 14.15 17.37
N ILE A 18 -5.26 12.85 17.00
CA ILE A 18 -6.32 12.23 16.19
C ILE A 18 -7.51 11.79 17.06
N TYR A 19 -7.24 11.14 18.19
CA TYR A 19 -8.25 10.49 19.03
C TYR A 19 -8.55 11.26 20.33
N GLY A 20 -7.88 12.39 20.58
CA GLY A 20 -8.08 13.22 21.77
C GLY A 20 -7.30 12.74 22.99
N GLU A 21 -7.63 13.31 24.16
CA GLU A 21 -7.00 12.94 25.43
C GLU A 21 -7.38 11.52 25.87
N GLY A 22 -6.41 10.74 26.34
CA GLY A 22 -6.62 9.37 26.80
C GLY A 22 -5.32 8.57 26.91
N ASP A 23 -5.41 7.37 27.47
CA ASP A 23 -4.29 6.40 27.46
C ASP A 23 -4.25 5.67 26.12
N HIS A 24 -3.32 6.09 25.26
CA HIS A 24 -3.09 5.50 23.94
C HIS A 24 -1.96 4.45 23.93
N SER A 25 -1.28 4.24 25.06
CA SER A 25 -0.13 3.32 25.13
C SER A 25 -0.44 1.89 24.65
N PRO A 26 -1.64 1.33 24.86
CA PRO A 26 -2.00 0.03 24.27
C PRO A 26 -1.97 0.04 22.74
N LEU A 27 -2.51 1.09 22.11
CA LEU A 27 -2.54 1.21 20.64
C LEU A 27 -1.13 1.43 20.08
N VAL A 28 -0.32 2.25 20.75
CA VAL A 28 1.10 2.47 20.40
C VAL A 28 1.86 1.14 20.41
N GLY A 29 1.68 0.34 21.46
CA GLY A 29 2.28 -0.98 21.58
C GLY A 29 1.92 -1.88 20.40
N ARG A 30 0.62 -1.99 20.07
CA ARG A 30 0.16 -2.77 18.90
C ARG A 30 0.75 -2.26 17.59
N LEU A 31 0.80 -0.95 17.38
CA LEU A 31 1.35 -0.36 16.15
C LEU A 31 2.83 -0.72 15.98
N ILE A 32 3.64 -0.59 17.03
CA ILE A 32 5.05 -0.96 17.01
C ILE A 32 5.23 -2.46 16.74
N ASP A 33 4.40 -3.30 17.35
CA ASP A 33 4.43 -4.76 17.16
C ASP A 33 4.04 -5.14 15.73
N THR A 34 2.96 -4.56 15.18
CA THR A 34 2.51 -4.79 13.80
C THR A 34 3.55 -4.38 12.77
N MET A 35 4.24 -3.24 12.98
CA MET A 35 5.33 -2.79 12.11
C MET A 35 6.62 -3.61 12.32
N ARG A 36 6.66 -4.52 13.31
CA ARG A 36 7.81 -5.37 13.66
C ARG A 36 9.08 -4.59 13.97
N LEU A 37 8.94 -3.35 14.44
CA LEU A 37 10.06 -2.43 14.69
C LEU A 37 10.88 -2.79 15.94
N LYS A 38 10.47 -3.80 16.71
CA LYS A 38 11.30 -4.36 17.79
C LYS A 38 12.32 -5.39 17.27
N GLU A 39 12.02 -6.02 16.13
CA GLU A 39 12.87 -7.03 15.48
C GLU A 39 13.72 -6.41 14.38
N HIS A 40 13.11 -5.53 13.59
CA HIS A 40 13.68 -4.92 12.40
C HIS A 40 13.56 -3.41 12.49
N PHE A 41 14.55 -2.75 13.10
CA PHE A 41 14.63 -1.30 13.18
C PHE A 41 15.86 -0.78 12.45
N PHE A 42 15.67 0.29 11.68
CA PHE A 42 16.73 1.02 11.03
C PHE A 42 16.68 2.46 11.53
N GLU A 43 17.79 2.97 12.04
CA GLU A 43 17.87 4.38 12.41
C GLU A 43 17.80 5.23 11.12
N PRO A 44 16.79 6.08 10.96
CA PRO A 44 16.67 6.88 9.76
C PRO A 44 17.80 7.91 9.76
N VAL A 45 18.54 7.98 8.65
CA VAL A 45 19.56 9.02 8.48
C VAL A 45 18.83 10.33 8.13
N PRO A 46 18.95 11.37 8.96
CA PRO A 46 18.22 12.61 8.74
C PRO A 46 18.74 13.36 7.51
N PHE A 47 17.88 14.17 6.90
CA PHE A 47 18.20 15.04 5.76
C PHE A 47 18.67 14.31 4.48
N ILE A 48 18.31 13.04 4.30
CA ILE A 48 18.51 12.34 3.03
C ILE A 48 17.35 12.65 2.09
N ASN A 49 17.67 13.12 0.88
CA ASN A 49 16.74 13.03 -0.23
C ASN A 49 16.91 11.65 -0.88
N HIS A 50 15.84 10.86 -0.89
CA HIS A 50 15.87 9.53 -1.51
C HIS A 50 15.85 9.61 -3.05
N TRP A 51 15.54 10.78 -3.61
CA TRP A 51 15.44 11.00 -5.05
C TRP A 51 16.41 12.08 -5.52
N SER A 52 16.72 12.06 -6.81
CA SER A 52 17.54 13.05 -7.50
C SER A 52 16.98 13.36 -8.89
N GLU A 53 17.54 14.34 -9.57
CA GLU A 53 17.22 14.67 -10.97
C GLU A 53 17.54 13.54 -11.96
N LYS A 54 18.23 12.49 -11.51
CA LYS A 54 18.55 11.29 -12.31
C LYS A 54 17.44 10.24 -12.26
N ASP A 55 16.44 10.43 -11.41
CA ASP A 55 15.37 9.47 -11.26
C ASP A 55 14.28 9.70 -12.31
N VAL A 56 13.99 8.65 -13.08
CA VAL A 56 12.96 8.65 -14.12
C VAL A 56 11.99 7.52 -13.80
N ALA A 57 10.72 7.86 -13.61
CA ALA A 57 9.67 6.92 -13.28
C ALA A 57 8.79 6.61 -14.50
N LEU A 58 8.53 5.32 -14.71
CA LEU A 58 7.44 4.85 -15.56
C LEU A 58 6.23 4.58 -14.67
N ILE A 59 5.07 5.14 -15.03
CA ILE A 59 3.78 4.82 -14.40
C ILE A 59 2.98 4.02 -15.43
N THR A 60 2.50 2.83 -15.04
CA THR A 60 1.83 1.90 -15.95
C THR A 60 0.88 0.97 -15.20
N TYR A 61 -0.17 0.50 -15.87
CA TYR A 61 -0.90 -0.68 -15.38
C TYR A 61 -0.07 -1.94 -15.63
N GLY A 62 -0.27 -2.97 -14.78
CA GLY A 62 0.43 -4.25 -14.87
C GLY A 62 0.13 -5.02 -16.17
N ASP A 63 -0.98 -4.72 -16.84
CA ASP A 63 -1.49 -5.35 -18.06
C ASP A 63 -1.46 -4.45 -19.29
N SER A 64 -0.81 -3.28 -19.21
CA SER A 64 -0.62 -2.40 -20.37
C SER A 64 0.19 -3.05 -21.50
N ILE A 65 1.05 -4.02 -21.17
CA ILE A 65 1.73 -4.87 -22.14
C ILE A 65 1.09 -6.26 -22.08
N VAL A 66 0.46 -6.65 -23.18
CA VAL A 66 -0.31 -7.89 -23.26
C VAL A 66 0.62 -9.06 -23.61
N PRO A 67 0.73 -10.09 -22.75
CA PRO A 67 1.56 -11.27 -23.02
C PRO A 67 0.99 -12.13 -24.15
N THR A 68 1.89 -12.83 -24.84
CA THR A 68 1.49 -13.97 -25.70
C THR A 68 1.48 -15.29 -24.94
N ASP A 69 2.31 -15.40 -23.89
CA ASP A 69 2.39 -16.51 -22.93
C ASP A 69 2.84 -15.97 -21.57
N GLY A 70 2.39 -16.59 -20.47
CA GLY A 70 2.71 -16.17 -19.09
C GLY A 70 1.84 -15.05 -18.52
N THR A 71 2.30 -14.43 -17.42
CA THR A 71 1.56 -13.42 -16.65
C THR A 71 1.85 -12.00 -17.18
N PRO A 72 0.90 -11.06 -17.11
CA PRO A 72 1.13 -9.67 -17.51
C PRO A 72 2.32 -9.00 -16.83
N LEU A 73 2.53 -9.22 -15.52
CA LEU A 73 3.66 -8.63 -14.81
C LEU A 73 5.01 -9.14 -15.32
N LYS A 74 5.10 -10.43 -15.71
CA LYS A 74 6.31 -10.99 -16.32
C LYS A 74 6.61 -10.40 -17.69
N GLU A 75 5.57 -10.15 -18.49
CA GLU A 75 5.72 -9.50 -19.79
C GLU A 75 6.13 -8.04 -19.62
N LEU A 76 5.49 -7.31 -18.69
CA LEU A 76 5.90 -5.96 -18.33
C LEU A 76 7.37 -5.90 -17.93
N ALA A 77 7.83 -6.84 -17.10
CA ALA A 77 9.22 -6.92 -16.67
C ALA A 77 10.19 -7.16 -17.84
N SER A 78 9.84 -8.05 -18.77
CA SER A 78 10.62 -8.27 -19.99
C SER A 78 10.65 -7.02 -20.87
N PHE A 79 9.50 -6.38 -21.07
CA PHE A 79 9.39 -5.16 -21.86
C PHE A 79 10.25 -4.02 -21.31
N VAL A 80 10.16 -3.71 -20.01
CA VAL A 80 10.93 -2.59 -19.46
C VAL A 80 12.44 -2.86 -19.53
N ARG A 81 12.88 -4.10 -19.27
CA ARG A 81 14.30 -4.48 -19.39
C ARG A 81 14.82 -4.35 -20.82
N GLU A 82 14.08 -4.89 -21.78
CA GLU A 82 14.54 -4.98 -23.17
C GLU A 82 14.38 -3.67 -23.94
N ARG A 83 13.37 -2.86 -23.60
CA ARG A 83 13.01 -1.65 -24.35
C ARG A 83 13.46 -0.36 -23.68
N LEU A 84 13.45 -0.29 -22.36
CA LEU A 84 13.77 0.92 -21.61
C LEU A 84 15.14 0.82 -20.92
N GLY A 85 15.48 -0.36 -20.41
CA GLY A 85 16.76 -0.62 -19.74
C GLY A 85 17.03 0.41 -18.64
N ASP A 86 18.24 0.99 -18.66
CA ASP A 86 18.70 1.97 -17.67
C ASP A 86 18.11 3.38 -17.85
N SER A 87 17.19 3.57 -18.80
CA SER A 87 16.55 4.88 -19.04
C SER A 87 15.52 5.25 -17.96
N ILE A 88 15.09 4.27 -17.17
CA ILE A 88 14.19 4.44 -16.03
C ILE A 88 14.80 3.84 -14.78
N SER A 89 14.45 4.37 -13.61
CA SER A 89 14.91 3.86 -12.31
C SER A 89 13.78 3.44 -11.38
N ILE A 90 12.52 3.76 -11.74
CA ILE A 90 11.33 3.43 -10.96
C ILE A 90 10.25 2.92 -11.91
N VAL A 91 9.56 1.84 -11.51
CA VAL A 91 8.30 1.41 -12.11
C VAL A 91 7.20 1.54 -11.06
N HIS A 92 6.29 2.48 -11.26
CA HIS A 92 5.04 2.57 -10.53
C HIS A 92 4.01 1.70 -11.24
N VAL A 93 3.74 0.53 -10.64
CA VAL A 93 2.69 -0.37 -11.09
C VAL A 93 1.40 0.07 -10.43
N LEU A 94 0.48 0.62 -11.23
CA LEU A 94 -0.87 1.01 -10.79
C LEU A 94 -1.63 -0.23 -10.26
N PRO A 95 -2.65 -0.04 -9.40
CA PRO A 95 -3.00 -1.00 -8.37
C PRO A 95 -3.06 -2.44 -8.86
N TYR A 96 -2.21 -3.27 -8.26
CA TYR A 96 -2.03 -4.67 -8.63
C TYR A 96 -2.69 -5.65 -7.65
N PHE A 97 -3.37 -5.15 -6.62
CA PHE A 97 -4.20 -5.96 -5.72
C PHE A 97 -5.51 -6.39 -6.42
N PRO A 98 -6.16 -7.50 -6.03
CA PRO A 98 -7.50 -7.84 -6.49
C PRO A 98 -8.49 -6.69 -6.25
N TRP A 99 -9.27 -6.35 -7.26
CA TRP A 99 -10.20 -5.22 -7.23
C TRP A 99 -11.51 -5.54 -7.97
N THR A 100 -12.49 -4.64 -7.86
CA THR A 100 -13.85 -4.85 -8.41
C THR A 100 -14.34 -3.75 -9.34
N SER A 101 -13.94 -2.50 -9.08
CA SER A 101 -14.26 -1.32 -9.89
C SER A 101 -13.18 -0.24 -9.75
N ASP A 102 -13.41 0.92 -10.37
CA ASP A 102 -12.54 2.11 -10.26
C ASP A 102 -11.10 1.86 -10.73
N ASP A 103 -10.96 1.15 -11.86
CA ASP A 103 -9.67 0.88 -12.53
C ASP A 103 -8.53 0.47 -11.58
N GLY A 104 -8.82 -0.44 -10.64
CA GLY A 104 -7.84 -0.93 -9.67
C GLY A 104 -7.98 -0.38 -8.25
N PHE A 105 -8.69 0.73 -8.05
CA PHE A 105 -8.70 1.44 -6.76
C PHE A 105 -9.78 0.95 -5.77
N ALA A 106 -10.82 0.22 -6.24
CA ALA A 106 -11.72 -0.50 -5.35
C ALA A 106 -11.15 -1.87 -4.96
N ILE A 107 -10.15 -1.86 -4.06
CA ILE A 107 -9.38 -3.05 -3.64
C ILE A 107 -10.22 -3.97 -2.75
N SER A 108 -10.15 -5.27 -3.02
CA SER A 108 -10.87 -6.35 -2.32
C SER A 108 -9.99 -7.21 -1.43
N ASP A 109 -8.68 -7.28 -1.68
CA ASP A 109 -7.71 -7.95 -0.81
C ASP A 109 -6.32 -7.31 -0.92
N TYR A 110 -5.78 -6.80 0.18
CA TYR A 110 -4.46 -6.17 0.24
C TYR A 110 -3.30 -7.15 0.45
N ASN A 111 -3.56 -8.45 0.65
CA ASN A 111 -2.53 -9.43 1.02
C ASN A 111 -1.98 -10.21 -0.17
N GLN A 112 -2.56 -10.04 -1.35
CA GLN A 112 -2.18 -10.78 -2.55
C GLN A 112 -2.15 -9.88 -3.78
N VAL A 113 -1.31 -10.24 -4.74
CA VAL A 113 -1.39 -9.69 -6.10
C VAL A 113 -2.60 -10.30 -6.82
N SER A 114 -3.23 -9.55 -7.71
CA SER A 114 -4.31 -10.04 -8.56
C SER A 114 -3.80 -11.18 -9.45
N SER A 115 -4.48 -12.32 -9.41
CA SER A 115 -4.12 -13.50 -10.23
C SER A 115 -4.20 -13.22 -11.73
N ASP A 116 -4.98 -12.20 -12.13
CA ASP A 116 -5.07 -11.77 -13.54
C ASP A 116 -3.78 -11.09 -14.01
N LEU A 117 -2.97 -10.57 -13.07
CA LEU A 117 -1.71 -9.89 -13.33
C LEU A 117 -0.48 -10.78 -13.09
N GLY A 118 -0.54 -11.65 -12.08
CA GLY A 118 0.57 -12.51 -11.67
C GLY A 118 0.55 -12.78 -10.16
N ASP A 119 1.74 -12.84 -9.56
CA ASP A 119 1.91 -13.00 -8.11
C ASP A 119 3.03 -12.11 -7.53
N TRP A 120 3.28 -12.25 -6.22
CA TRP A 120 4.35 -11.51 -5.54
C TRP A 120 5.74 -11.79 -6.13
N SER A 121 5.98 -13.01 -6.65
CA SER A 121 7.27 -13.38 -7.22
C SER A 121 7.56 -12.63 -8.53
N ASP A 122 6.51 -12.29 -9.30
CA ASP A 122 6.65 -11.45 -10.49
C ASP A 122 7.07 -10.01 -10.13
N LEU A 123 6.48 -9.42 -9.08
CA LEU A 123 6.87 -8.10 -8.58
C LEU A 123 8.28 -8.12 -7.95
N GLU A 124 8.60 -9.16 -7.17
CA GLU A 124 9.95 -9.37 -6.62
C GLU A 124 10.99 -9.49 -7.73
N ASN A 125 10.65 -10.17 -8.84
CA ASN A 125 11.51 -10.27 -10.00
C ASN A 125 11.76 -8.89 -10.63
N LEU A 126 10.71 -8.08 -10.83
CA LEU A 126 10.84 -6.72 -11.35
C LEU A 126 11.68 -5.83 -10.42
N SER A 127 11.55 -6.02 -9.10
CA SER A 127 12.27 -5.25 -8.08
C SER A 127 13.78 -5.48 -8.04
N GLN A 128 14.29 -6.54 -8.70
CA GLN A 128 15.72 -6.80 -8.79
C GLN A 128 16.46 -5.75 -9.64
N ASP A 129 15.77 -5.13 -10.60
CA ASP A 129 16.36 -4.20 -11.55
C ASP A 129 15.87 -2.76 -11.35
N TYR A 130 14.65 -2.58 -10.83
CA TYR A 130 13.99 -1.27 -10.69
C TYR A 130 13.43 -1.08 -9.28
N ARG A 131 13.37 0.18 -8.80
CA ARG A 131 12.56 0.48 -7.62
C ARG A 131 11.08 0.36 -7.97
N ILE A 132 10.34 -0.37 -7.15
CA ILE A 132 8.88 -0.51 -7.33
C ILE A 132 8.17 0.57 -6.51
N MET A 133 7.22 1.22 -7.14
CA MET A 133 6.26 2.10 -6.49
C MET A 133 4.86 1.51 -6.61
N SER A 134 4.09 1.63 -5.54
CA SER A 134 2.75 1.07 -5.39
C SER A 134 1.80 2.12 -4.88
N ASP A 135 0.55 2.04 -5.29
CA ASP A 135 -0.54 2.73 -4.64
C ASP A 135 -0.82 2.12 -3.26
N LEU A 136 -1.18 2.97 -2.30
CA LEU A 136 -1.64 2.61 -0.97
C LEU A 136 -3.02 3.23 -0.76
N VAL A 137 -4.06 2.49 -1.14
CA VAL A 137 -5.45 2.94 -0.99
C VAL A 137 -5.92 2.63 0.43
N VAL A 138 -5.90 3.62 1.30
CA VAL A 138 -6.26 3.46 2.74
C VAL A 138 -7.57 4.14 3.10
N ASN A 139 -8.12 4.96 2.21
CA ASN A 139 -9.33 5.73 2.48
C ASN A 139 -10.61 4.91 2.30
N HIS A 140 -10.62 3.97 1.36
CA HIS A 140 -11.79 3.16 1.02
C HIS A 140 -11.34 1.79 0.51
N CYS A 141 -12.26 0.84 0.44
CA CYS A 141 -12.07 -0.46 -0.18
C CYS A 141 -13.35 -0.90 -0.92
N SER A 142 -13.26 -1.98 -1.68
CA SER A 142 -14.40 -2.57 -2.37
C SER A 142 -15.51 -2.98 -1.41
N THR A 143 -16.76 -2.92 -1.86
CA THR A 143 -17.88 -3.55 -1.15
C THR A 143 -17.75 -5.06 -1.04
N SER A 144 -16.93 -5.71 -1.88
CA SER A 144 -16.61 -7.13 -1.75
C SER A 144 -15.50 -7.43 -0.75
N HIS A 145 -14.84 -6.41 -0.17
CA HIS A 145 -13.79 -6.60 0.82
C HIS A 145 -14.38 -7.18 2.11
N GLU A 146 -13.63 -8.05 2.79
CA GLU A 146 -14.09 -8.75 4.01
C GLU A 146 -14.59 -7.76 5.08
N TRP A 147 -13.87 -6.68 5.32
CA TRP A 147 -14.29 -5.61 6.24
C TRP A 147 -15.66 -5.01 5.90
N PHE A 148 -15.99 -4.80 4.62
CA PHE A 148 -17.30 -4.27 4.24
C PHE A 148 -18.40 -5.33 4.45
N GLN A 149 -18.10 -6.58 4.14
CA GLN A 149 -19.01 -7.70 4.40
C GLN A 149 -19.27 -7.94 5.89
N GLN A 150 -18.26 -7.73 6.74
CA GLN A 150 -18.38 -7.75 8.20
C GLN A 150 -19.22 -6.57 8.69
N PHE A 151 -18.99 -5.38 8.14
CA PHE A 151 -19.79 -4.19 8.43
C PHE A 151 -21.29 -4.39 8.13
N GLU A 152 -21.64 -4.92 6.96
CA GLU A 152 -23.05 -5.22 6.60
C GLU A 152 -23.73 -6.23 7.55
N LYS A 153 -22.95 -7.06 8.23
CA LYS A 153 -23.43 -8.11 9.15
C LYS A 153 -23.33 -7.72 10.63
N ASP A 154 -22.82 -6.53 10.93
CA ASP A 154 -22.49 -6.10 12.31
C ASP A 154 -21.50 -7.07 13.00
N GLU A 155 -20.50 -7.54 12.25
CA GLU A 155 -19.48 -8.49 12.71
C GLU A 155 -18.13 -7.79 12.99
N GLU A 156 -17.49 -8.09 14.13
CA GLU A 156 -16.15 -7.59 14.43
C GLU A 156 -15.08 -8.32 13.59
N PRO A 157 -13.98 -7.64 13.19
CA PRO A 157 -13.64 -6.25 13.51
C PRO A 157 -14.29 -5.19 12.60
N GLY A 158 -14.91 -5.58 11.49
CA GLY A 158 -15.36 -4.67 10.43
C GLY A 158 -16.61 -3.82 10.75
N SER A 159 -17.42 -4.22 11.74
CA SER A 159 -18.64 -3.54 12.22
C SER A 159 -18.49 -2.01 12.38
N ARG A 160 -17.28 -1.53 12.64
CA ARG A 160 -16.99 -0.11 12.92
C ARG A 160 -16.00 0.54 11.95
N PHE A 161 -15.69 -0.11 10.84
CA PHE A 161 -14.68 0.39 9.89
C PHE A 161 -15.24 1.36 8.85
N PHE A 162 -16.57 1.49 8.75
CA PHE A 162 -17.25 2.37 7.81
C PHE A 162 -18.14 3.37 8.53
N LEU A 163 -18.35 4.51 7.87
CA LEU A 163 -19.26 5.56 8.33
C LEU A 163 -20.54 5.50 7.51
N GLU A 164 -21.68 5.36 8.20
CA GLU A 164 -22.99 5.59 7.59
C GLU A 164 -23.31 7.07 7.70
N VAL A 165 -23.71 7.65 6.57
CA VAL A 165 -24.15 9.04 6.47
C VAL A 165 -25.53 9.06 5.86
N SER A 166 -26.34 10.03 6.26
CA SER A 166 -27.68 10.18 5.69
C SER A 166 -27.54 10.47 4.18
N PRO A 167 -28.39 9.89 3.31
CA PRO A 167 -28.36 10.20 1.88
C PRO A 167 -28.73 11.66 1.56
N PHE A 168 -29.18 12.41 2.57
CA PHE A 168 -29.50 13.84 2.48
C PHE A 168 -28.42 14.74 3.09
N GLU A 169 -27.34 14.15 3.60
CA GLU A 169 -26.20 14.88 4.15
C GLU A 169 -25.33 15.40 3.01
N ASP A 170 -24.97 16.68 3.06
CA ASP A 170 -24.11 17.31 2.06
C ASP A 170 -22.64 16.98 2.36
N LEU A 171 -22.03 16.21 1.47
CA LEU A 171 -20.63 15.73 1.58
C LEU A 171 -19.70 16.45 0.59
N SER A 172 -20.17 17.52 -0.06
CA SER A 172 -19.40 18.27 -1.06
C SER A 172 -18.44 19.31 -0.48
#